data_AF-A0A440IDW5-F1
#
_entry.id   AF-A0A440IDW5-F1
#
_cell.length_a   1.000
_cell.length_b   1.000
_cell.length_c   1.000
_cell.angle_alpha   90.00
_cell.angle_beta   90.00
_cell.angle_gamma   90.00
#
_symmetry.space_group_name_H-M   'P 1'
#
loop_
_entity.id
_entity.type
_entity.pdbx_description
1 polymer ?
#
loop_
_entity_poly.entity_id
_entity_poly.type
_entity_poly.pdbx_seq_one_letter_code
_entity_poly.pdbx_strand_id
1 'polypeptide(L)'
;MMHISWKKLAIALAILPFVVVLAAWIGFFNVGASSGHWKITEWFLHFAMRSAVRTYALAVDVPEALPRHAIQPAAGHFARGCAICHGAPGEPRSPVVMRMLPQPPDLAGAVGEWSDAELFRIVKHGVRFTGMPAWPTQERDDEVWAMVAFLRELPSMGEATYRDLAYGARLAPPESAAATLRQALADCGRCHGGDGIGRGPAIPVLAGQSEAYLLESLRAYAEEGRASGLMSLPAIAAGPQSWPDLAKHFAALPTMHPGGEGDPALVRRGREIAERGIKEAGVPACLGCHGRQDRSPLYPSIAGQPERYIEAQLGLFRAG
;
A
#
# COMPACT_ATOMS: atom_id res chain seq x y z
N MET A 1 -12.03 -22.37 -54.14
CA MET A 1 -11.28 -22.73 -52.91
C MET A 1 -9.80 -22.51 -53.16
N MET A 2 -9.21 -21.52 -52.49
CA MET A 2 -7.79 -21.18 -52.67
C MET A 2 -6.94 -22.16 -51.85
N HIS A 3 -6.37 -23.19 -52.50
CA HIS A 3 -5.49 -24.15 -51.83
C HIS A 3 -4.13 -23.51 -51.56
N ILE A 4 -3.91 -23.02 -50.34
CA ILE A 4 -2.59 -22.59 -49.87
C ILE A 4 -1.79 -23.86 -49.56
N SER A 5 -0.65 -24.05 -50.23
CA SER A 5 0.22 -25.20 -49.94
C SER A 5 0.97 -24.99 -48.62
N TRP A 6 1.14 -26.07 -47.85
CA TRP A 6 1.88 -26.06 -46.58
C TRP A 6 3.28 -25.43 -46.70
N LYS A 7 3.94 -25.58 -47.85
CA LYS A 7 5.24 -24.94 -48.14
C LYS A 7 5.14 -23.42 -48.18
N LYS A 8 4.09 -22.87 -48.81
CA LYS A 8 3.86 -21.41 -48.86
C LYS A 8 3.54 -20.86 -47.47
N LEU A 9 2.79 -21.61 -46.66
CA LEU A 9 2.50 -21.22 -45.28
C LEU A 9 3.76 -21.21 -44.40
N ALA A 10 4.61 -22.23 -44.51
CA ALA A 10 5.86 -22.31 -43.75
C ALA A 10 6.83 -21.17 -44.11
N ILE A 11 6.96 -20.85 -45.40
CA ILE A 11 7.79 -19.72 -45.85
C ILE A 11 7.23 -18.39 -45.33
N ALA A 12 5.91 -18.18 -45.41
CA ALA A 12 5.28 -16.97 -44.91
C ALA A 12 5.50 -16.79 -43.40
N LEU A 13 5.35 -17.85 -42.60
CA LEU A 13 5.61 -17.84 -41.16
C LEU A 13 7.09 -17.58 -40.84
N ALA A 14 8.02 -18.07 -41.66
CA ALA A 14 9.45 -17.82 -41.47
C ALA A 14 9.86 -16.38 -41.82
N ILE A 15 9.21 -15.76 -42.81
CA ILE A 15 9.52 -14.39 -43.26
C ILE A 15 8.84 -13.33 -42.38
N LEU A 16 7.67 -13.63 -41.82
CA LEU A 16 6.86 -12.68 -41.05
C LEU A 16 7.62 -11.96 -39.92
N PRO A 17 8.45 -12.62 -39.08
CA PRO A 17 9.23 -11.93 -38.04
C PRO A 17 10.19 -10.89 -38.63
N PHE A 18 10.88 -11.22 -39.72
CA PHE A 18 11.81 -10.30 -40.38
C PHE A 18 11.08 -9.09 -40.98
N VAL A 19 9.88 -9.30 -41.53
CA VAL A 19 9.04 -8.20 -42.04
C VAL A 19 8.57 -7.30 -40.91
N VAL A 20 8.14 -7.85 -39.77
CA VAL A 20 7.73 -7.05 -38.60
C VAL A 20 8.90 -6.25 -38.04
N VAL A 21 10.09 -6.88 -37.93
CA VAL A 21 11.31 -6.19 -37.48
C VAL A 21 11.71 -5.08 -38.46
N LEU A 22 11.69 -5.34 -39.77
CA LEU A 22 11.97 -4.32 -40.78
C LEU A 22 10.97 -3.17 -40.70
N ALA A 23 9.67 -3.46 -40.58
CA ALA A 23 8.62 -2.46 -40.43
C ALA A 23 8.82 -1.61 -39.17
N ALA A 24 9.19 -2.23 -38.05
CA ALA A 24 9.54 -1.50 -36.83
C ALA A 24 10.80 -0.64 -37.01
N TRP A 25 11.83 -1.17 -37.67
CA TRP A 25 13.10 -0.47 -37.89
C TRP A 25 12.94 0.78 -38.76
N ILE A 26 12.06 0.74 -39.77
CA ILE A 26 11.75 1.90 -40.62
C ILE A 26 10.70 2.84 -40.01
N GLY A 27 10.23 2.59 -38.77
CA GLY A 27 9.28 3.46 -38.08
C GLY A 27 7.84 3.37 -38.59
N PHE A 28 7.44 2.25 -39.20
CA PHE A 28 6.08 2.05 -39.73
C PHE A 28 5.01 2.12 -38.63
N PHE A 29 5.34 1.70 -37.40
CA PHE A 29 4.43 1.75 -36.26
C PHE A 29 4.55 3.09 -35.54
N ASN A 30 3.48 3.90 -35.59
CA ASN A 30 3.40 5.14 -34.85
C ASN A 30 3.32 4.85 -33.33
N VAL A 31 4.25 5.42 -32.56
CA VAL A 31 4.34 5.29 -31.09
C VAL A 31 3.67 6.44 -30.34
N GLY A 32 3.09 7.41 -31.05
CA GLY A 32 2.42 8.56 -30.47
C GLY A 32 1.15 8.16 -29.71
N ALA A 33 1.11 8.46 -28.41
CA ALA A 33 -0.07 8.27 -27.57
C ALA A 33 -1.19 9.30 -27.83
N SER A 34 -0.97 10.25 -28.76
CA SER A 34 -1.98 11.23 -29.20
C SER A 34 -3.08 10.61 -30.05
N SER A 35 -2.85 9.43 -30.61
CA SER A 35 -3.85 8.59 -31.29
C SER A 35 -4.05 7.30 -30.51
N GLY A 36 -5.30 6.84 -30.40
CA GLY A 36 -5.60 5.55 -29.79
C GLY A 36 -5.08 4.37 -30.62
N HIS A 37 -5.13 3.17 -30.03
CA HIS A 37 -4.86 1.95 -30.77
C HIS A 37 -5.90 1.72 -31.87
N TRP A 38 -5.56 0.90 -32.87
CA TRP A 38 -6.58 0.34 -33.76
C TRP A 38 -7.59 -0.48 -32.94
N LYS A 39 -8.87 -0.45 -33.33
CA LYS A 39 -9.94 -1.14 -32.59
C LYS A 39 -9.64 -2.61 -32.30
N ILE A 40 -9.00 -3.32 -33.23
CA ILE A 40 -8.62 -4.72 -33.04
C ILE A 40 -7.52 -4.88 -31.99
N THR A 41 -6.54 -3.98 -31.98
CA THR A 41 -5.45 -3.97 -31.00
C THR A 41 -5.98 -3.59 -29.62
N GLU A 42 -6.84 -2.58 -29.53
CA GLU A 42 -7.50 -2.19 -28.29
C GLU A 42 -8.31 -3.35 -27.69
N TRP A 43 -9.17 -3.97 -28.50
CA TRP A 43 -9.93 -5.15 -28.11
C TRP A 43 -9.02 -6.28 -27.61
N PHE A 44 -7.97 -6.60 -28.35
CA PHE A 44 -7.05 -7.69 -28.00
C PHE A 44 -6.31 -7.42 -26.69
N LEU A 45 -5.80 -6.19 -26.50
CA LEU A 45 -5.11 -5.80 -25.27
C LEU A 45 -6.04 -5.87 -24.06
N HIS A 46 -7.28 -5.36 -24.20
CA HIS A 46 -8.27 -5.42 -23.13
C HIS A 46 -8.68 -6.87 -22.81
N PHE A 47 -8.91 -7.68 -23.84
CA PHE A 47 -9.20 -9.11 -23.71
C PHE A 47 -8.06 -9.86 -23.00
N ALA A 48 -6.82 -9.66 -23.46
CA ALA A 48 -5.64 -10.30 -22.90
C ALA A 48 -5.45 -9.92 -21.43
N MET A 49 -5.63 -8.64 -21.09
CA MET A 49 -5.57 -8.15 -19.72
C MET A 49 -6.64 -8.83 -18.84
N ARG A 50 -7.93 -8.79 -19.21
CA ARG A 50 -9.00 -9.43 -18.42
C ARG A 50 -8.80 -10.93 -18.28
N SER A 51 -8.38 -11.61 -19.36
CA SER A 51 -8.12 -13.05 -19.37
C SER A 51 -6.96 -13.41 -18.43
N ALA A 52 -5.87 -12.65 -18.48
CA ALA A 52 -4.72 -12.83 -17.59
C ALA A 52 -5.13 -12.60 -16.13
N VAL A 53 -5.79 -11.49 -15.81
CA VAL A 53 -6.26 -11.19 -14.45
C VAL A 53 -7.13 -12.32 -13.91
N ARG A 54 -8.14 -12.78 -14.67
CA ARG A 54 -9.00 -13.92 -14.30
C ARG A 54 -8.21 -15.19 -14.03
N THR A 55 -7.27 -15.52 -14.92
CA THR A 55 -6.47 -16.74 -14.81
C THR A 55 -5.58 -16.73 -13.58
N TYR A 56 -4.86 -15.63 -13.35
CA TYR A 56 -3.96 -15.52 -12.20
C TYR A 56 -4.69 -15.28 -10.87
N ALA A 57 -5.91 -14.74 -10.90
CA ALA A 57 -6.75 -14.61 -9.71
C ALA A 57 -7.18 -15.97 -9.12
N LEU A 58 -7.17 -17.06 -9.92
CA LEU A 58 -7.46 -18.41 -9.43
C LEU A 58 -6.45 -18.92 -8.39
N ALA A 59 -5.25 -18.33 -8.35
CA ALA A 59 -4.20 -18.68 -7.39
C ALA A 59 -4.15 -17.72 -6.18
N VAL A 60 -5.14 -16.84 -6.03
CA VAL A 60 -5.19 -15.89 -4.92
C VAL A 60 -6.01 -16.49 -3.77
N ASP A 61 -5.37 -16.61 -2.61
CA ASP A 61 -6.04 -17.00 -1.37
C ASP A 61 -6.84 -15.82 -0.82
N VAL A 62 -8.16 -15.84 -1.05
CA VAL A 62 -9.07 -14.79 -0.56
C VAL A 62 -9.34 -14.99 0.93
N PRO A 63 -9.16 -13.96 1.78
CA PRO A 63 -9.49 -14.06 3.20
C PRO A 63 -11.00 -14.24 3.37
N GLU A 64 -11.39 -14.95 4.43
CA GLU A 64 -12.82 -15.19 4.76
C GLU A 64 -13.60 -13.88 4.93
N ALA A 65 -12.94 -12.85 5.48
CA ALA A 65 -13.48 -11.50 5.60
C ALA A 65 -12.42 -10.46 5.21
N LEU A 66 -12.86 -9.44 4.45
CA LEU A 66 -11.99 -8.31 4.10
C LEU A 66 -11.58 -7.52 5.36
N PRO A 67 -10.31 -7.09 5.47
CA PRO A 67 -9.77 -6.46 6.67
C PRO A 67 -10.25 -5.00 6.84
N ARG A 68 -11.53 -4.80 7.18
CA ARG A 68 -12.14 -3.47 7.33
C ARG A 68 -11.47 -2.59 8.38
N HIS A 69 -10.81 -3.19 9.36
CA HIS A 69 -10.03 -2.49 10.39
C HIS A 69 -8.83 -1.70 9.82
N ALA A 70 -8.39 -2.01 8.59
CA ALA A 70 -7.26 -1.37 7.91
C ALA A 70 -7.69 -0.40 6.78
N ILE A 71 -8.97 -0.03 6.71
CA ILE A 71 -9.48 0.89 5.68
C ILE A 71 -8.90 2.30 5.82
N GLN A 72 -8.68 2.77 7.05
CA GLN A 72 -8.08 4.10 7.29
C GLN A 72 -6.67 4.20 6.67
N PRO A 73 -5.70 3.31 6.96
CA PRO A 73 -4.39 3.34 6.29
C PRO A 73 -4.50 3.23 4.77
N ALA A 74 -5.39 2.36 4.28
CA ALA A 74 -5.60 2.19 2.84
C ALA A 74 -6.11 3.47 2.17
N ALA A 75 -7.05 4.19 2.80
CA ALA A 75 -7.54 5.47 2.30
C ALA A 75 -6.41 6.53 2.20
N GLY A 76 -5.53 6.59 3.20
CA GLY A 76 -4.36 7.47 3.20
C GLY A 76 -3.39 7.14 2.06
N HIS A 77 -3.12 5.85 1.82
CA HIS A 77 -2.30 5.41 0.69
C HIS A 77 -2.99 5.70 -0.65
N PHE A 78 -4.29 5.44 -0.76
CA PHE A 78 -5.07 5.70 -1.97
C PHE A 78 -4.97 7.18 -2.38
N ALA A 79 -5.16 8.09 -1.43
CA ALA A 79 -5.06 9.53 -1.68
C ALA A 79 -3.68 9.97 -2.19
N ARG A 80 -2.61 9.30 -1.75
CA ARG A 80 -1.24 9.65 -2.12
C ARG A 80 -0.77 8.98 -3.42
N GLY A 81 -1.14 7.72 -3.63
CA GLY A 81 -0.61 6.89 -4.72
C GLY A 81 -1.59 6.60 -5.85
N CYS A 82 -2.89 6.48 -5.56
CA CYS A 82 -3.89 6.00 -6.52
C CYS A 82 -4.75 7.13 -7.10
N ALA A 83 -5.19 8.05 -6.25
CA ALA A 83 -6.13 9.12 -6.60
C ALA A 83 -5.58 10.08 -7.67
N ILE A 84 -4.25 10.24 -7.75
CA ILE A 84 -3.59 11.03 -8.79
C ILE A 84 -3.97 10.57 -10.20
N CYS A 85 -4.22 9.26 -10.41
CA CYS A 85 -4.64 8.70 -11.69
C CYS A 85 -6.14 8.36 -11.73
N HIS A 86 -6.69 7.84 -10.63
CA HIS A 86 -8.05 7.30 -10.60
C HIS A 86 -9.11 8.32 -10.16
N GLY A 87 -8.70 9.47 -9.61
CA GLY A 87 -9.59 10.40 -8.93
C GLY A 87 -10.02 9.88 -7.55
N ALA A 88 -10.87 10.64 -6.89
CA ALA A 88 -11.48 10.27 -5.61
C ALA A 88 -12.87 10.93 -5.46
N PRO A 89 -13.70 10.54 -4.48
CA PRO A 89 -14.96 11.23 -4.20
C PRO A 89 -14.74 12.74 -4.00
N GLY A 90 -15.37 13.57 -4.83
CA GLY A 90 -15.21 15.03 -4.84
C GLY A 90 -13.97 15.55 -5.60
N GLU A 91 -13.11 14.66 -6.09
CA GLU A 91 -11.86 15.01 -6.78
C GLU A 91 -11.80 14.35 -8.17
N PRO A 92 -12.17 15.06 -9.26
CA PRO A 92 -12.17 14.48 -10.59
C PRO A 92 -10.76 14.18 -11.09
N ARG A 93 -10.64 13.18 -11.98
CA ARG A 93 -9.38 12.87 -12.69
C ARG A 93 -8.89 14.08 -13.49
N SER A 94 -7.60 14.39 -13.38
CA SER A 94 -6.96 15.48 -14.13
C SER A 94 -7.14 15.32 -15.64
N PRO A 95 -7.37 16.40 -16.41
CA PRO A 95 -7.42 16.34 -17.87
C PRO A 95 -6.18 15.73 -18.53
N VAL A 96 -5.01 15.87 -17.91
CA VAL A 96 -3.75 15.28 -18.39
C VAL A 96 -3.80 13.75 -18.28
N VAL A 97 -4.27 13.24 -17.14
CA VAL A 97 -4.41 11.80 -16.88
C VAL A 97 -5.47 11.18 -17.79
N MET A 98 -6.54 11.93 -18.08
CA MET A 98 -7.60 11.51 -19.00
C MET A 98 -7.11 11.38 -20.46
N ARG A 99 -5.89 11.83 -20.77
CA ARG A 99 -5.23 11.66 -22.08
C ARG A 99 -4.20 10.54 -22.09
N MET A 100 -4.01 9.81 -21.00
CA MET A 100 -3.17 8.62 -20.99
C MET A 100 -3.80 7.50 -21.84
N LEU A 101 -2.94 6.65 -22.42
CA LEU A 101 -3.34 5.49 -23.20
C LEU A 101 -2.72 4.21 -22.59
N PRO A 102 -3.51 3.29 -22.00
CA PRO A 102 -4.96 3.40 -21.80
C PRO A 102 -5.32 4.45 -20.74
N GLN A 103 -6.55 4.96 -20.83
CA GLN A 103 -7.09 5.91 -19.86
C GLN A 103 -7.35 5.18 -18.52
N PRO A 104 -6.83 5.68 -17.38
CA PRO A 104 -7.13 5.11 -16.07
C PRO A 104 -8.64 5.17 -15.79
N PRO A 105 -9.28 4.08 -15.35
CA PRO A 105 -10.70 4.08 -15.05
C PRO A 105 -11.03 4.90 -13.80
N ASP A 106 -12.27 5.35 -13.70
CA ASP A 106 -12.86 5.79 -12.44
C ASP A 106 -13.19 4.55 -11.60
N LEU A 107 -12.53 4.41 -10.45
CA LEU A 107 -12.66 3.23 -9.62
C LEU A 107 -14.03 3.15 -8.92
N ALA A 108 -14.68 4.28 -8.64
CA ALA A 108 -16.02 4.26 -8.06
C ALA A 108 -17.04 3.58 -8.98
N GLY A 109 -16.85 3.68 -10.30
CA GLY A 109 -17.68 2.99 -11.30
C GLY A 109 -17.17 1.60 -11.71
N ALA A 110 -15.85 1.36 -11.67
CA ALA A 110 -15.25 0.16 -12.25
C ALA A 110 -15.05 -1.00 -11.27
N VAL A 111 -14.92 -0.73 -9.96
CA VAL A 111 -14.59 -1.78 -8.97
C VAL A 111 -15.63 -2.90 -8.91
N GLY A 112 -16.91 -2.60 -9.17
CA GLY A 112 -17.99 -3.58 -9.19
C GLY A 112 -17.88 -4.65 -10.29
N GLU A 113 -17.07 -4.42 -11.33
CA GLU A 113 -16.88 -5.38 -12.42
C GLU A 113 -15.92 -6.54 -12.11
N TRP A 114 -15.20 -6.44 -10.99
CA TRP A 114 -14.13 -7.36 -10.62
C TRP A 114 -14.45 -8.07 -9.31
N SER A 115 -14.05 -9.33 -9.20
CA SER A 115 -14.03 -10.09 -7.93
C SER A 115 -12.90 -9.62 -7.01
N ASP A 116 -12.96 -9.99 -5.74
CA ASP A 116 -11.94 -9.61 -4.74
C ASP A 116 -10.54 -10.13 -5.11
N ALA A 117 -10.46 -11.37 -5.60
CA ALA A 117 -9.22 -11.96 -6.09
C ALA A 117 -8.64 -11.23 -7.32
N GLU A 118 -9.50 -10.78 -8.24
CA GLU A 118 -9.07 -10.02 -9.40
C GLU A 118 -8.59 -8.62 -9.00
N LEU A 119 -9.31 -7.94 -8.09
CA LEU A 119 -8.87 -6.65 -7.54
C LEU A 119 -7.52 -6.78 -6.84
N PHE A 120 -7.36 -7.80 -5.99
CA PHE A 120 -6.10 -8.10 -5.34
C PHE A 120 -4.97 -8.30 -6.36
N ARG A 121 -5.21 -9.10 -7.41
CA ARG A 121 -4.23 -9.34 -8.47
C ARG A 121 -3.82 -8.05 -9.18
N ILE A 122 -4.79 -7.21 -9.52
CA ILE A 122 -4.56 -5.92 -10.19
C ILE A 122 -3.78 -4.97 -9.27
N VAL A 123 -4.16 -4.84 -8.00
CA VAL A 123 -3.49 -3.93 -7.05
C VAL A 123 -2.08 -4.41 -6.72
N LYS A 124 -1.89 -5.72 -6.47
CA LYS A 124 -0.58 -6.29 -6.12
C LYS A 124 0.45 -6.14 -7.23
N HIS A 125 0.05 -6.40 -8.47
CA HIS A 125 0.99 -6.53 -9.60
C HIS A 125 0.88 -5.43 -10.65
N GLY A 126 -0.11 -4.54 -10.53
CA GLY A 126 -0.41 -3.56 -11.55
C GLY A 126 -0.88 -4.19 -12.85
N VAL A 127 -0.84 -3.40 -13.92
CA VAL A 127 -1.17 -3.88 -15.27
C VAL A 127 -0.01 -3.54 -16.20
N ARG A 128 0.71 -4.59 -16.61
CA ARG A 128 1.85 -4.47 -17.52
C ARG A 128 1.44 -3.77 -18.82
N PHE A 129 2.35 -2.97 -19.37
CA PHE A 129 2.13 -2.14 -20.57
C PHE A 129 1.10 -1.01 -20.39
N THR A 130 0.85 -0.60 -19.16
CA THR A 130 0.02 0.57 -18.83
C THR A 130 0.73 1.46 -17.82
N GLY A 131 0.12 2.59 -17.47
CA GLY A 131 0.59 3.44 -16.37
C GLY A 131 0.25 2.94 -14.96
N MET A 132 -0.40 1.78 -14.81
CA MET A 132 -0.79 1.23 -13.51
C MET A 132 0.35 0.40 -12.89
N PRO A 133 1.04 0.91 -11.84
CA PRO A 133 2.16 0.23 -11.22
C PRO A 133 1.70 -0.93 -10.32
N ALA A 134 2.66 -1.79 -9.95
CA ALA A 134 2.48 -2.79 -8.89
C ALA A 134 2.49 -2.14 -7.51
N TRP A 135 2.04 -2.88 -6.49
CA TRP A 135 2.20 -2.48 -5.10
C TRP A 135 3.69 -2.29 -4.77
N PRO A 136 4.10 -1.28 -3.98
CA PRO A 136 5.51 -0.94 -3.78
C PRO A 136 6.39 -2.08 -3.24
N THR A 137 5.79 -3.07 -2.58
CA THR A 137 6.45 -4.30 -2.14
C THR A 137 5.58 -5.50 -2.50
N GLN A 138 6.18 -6.68 -2.70
CA GLN A 138 5.46 -7.92 -3.02
C GLN A 138 5.26 -8.84 -1.80
N GLU A 139 5.70 -8.40 -0.62
CA GLU A 139 5.69 -9.18 0.63
C GLU A 139 4.51 -8.81 1.55
N ARG A 140 3.70 -7.80 1.19
CA ARG A 140 2.67 -7.21 2.06
C ARG A 140 1.26 -7.38 1.49
N ASP A 141 0.83 -8.64 1.42
CA ASP A 141 -0.52 -9.00 0.96
C ASP A 141 -1.61 -8.47 1.88
N ASP A 142 -1.31 -8.32 3.16
CA ASP A 142 -2.18 -7.69 4.15
C ASP A 142 -2.55 -6.25 3.76
N GLU A 143 -1.59 -5.47 3.25
CA GLU A 143 -1.82 -4.09 2.79
C GLU A 143 -2.63 -4.05 1.49
N VAL A 144 -2.38 -4.99 0.57
CA VAL A 144 -3.16 -5.12 -0.66
C VAL A 144 -4.61 -5.47 -0.34
N TRP A 145 -4.85 -6.39 0.60
CA TRP A 145 -6.21 -6.73 1.04
C TRP A 145 -6.91 -5.57 1.76
N ALA A 146 -6.18 -4.76 2.52
CA ALA A 146 -6.71 -3.52 3.08
C ALA A 146 -7.15 -2.54 1.97
N MET A 147 -6.37 -2.45 0.89
CA MET A 147 -6.74 -1.66 -0.29
C MET A 147 -7.98 -2.23 -0.99
N VAL A 148 -8.09 -3.54 -1.17
CA VAL A 148 -9.30 -4.17 -1.73
C VAL A 148 -10.52 -3.87 -0.86
N ALA A 149 -10.39 -3.96 0.47
CA ALA A 149 -11.46 -3.59 1.40
C ALA A 149 -11.91 -2.13 1.22
N PHE A 150 -10.95 -1.19 1.12
CA PHE A 150 -11.24 0.22 0.85
C PHE A 150 -11.92 0.41 -0.52
N LEU A 151 -11.42 -0.23 -1.58
CA LEU A 151 -11.99 -0.13 -2.93
C LEU A 151 -13.45 -0.61 -2.97
N ARG A 152 -13.82 -1.62 -2.17
CA ARG A 152 -15.19 -2.10 -2.05
C ARG A 152 -16.14 -1.10 -1.40
N GLU A 153 -15.64 -0.21 -0.55
CA GLU A 153 -16.44 0.85 0.08
C GLU A 153 -16.51 2.13 -0.77
N LEU A 154 -15.49 2.36 -1.63
CA LEU A 154 -15.31 3.55 -2.44
C LEU A 154 -16.56 3.99 -3.23
N PRO A 155 -17.32 3.11 -3.94
CA PRO A 155 -18.50 3.52 -4.72
C PRO A 155 -19.62 4.14 -3.87
N SER A 156 -19.71 3.76 -2.60
CA SER A 156 -20.72 4.26 -1.66
C SER A 156 -20.22 5.40 -0.77
N MET A 157 -18.94 5.77 -0.90
CA MET A 157 -18.28 6.71 -0.02
C MET A 157 -18.52 8.16 -0.46
N GLY A 158 -19.09 8.98 0.43
CA GLY A 158 -19.21 10.42 0.20
C GLY A 158 -17.87 11.15 0.35
N GLU A 159 -17.75 12.34 -0.26
CA GLU A 159 -16.55 13.17 -0.19
C GLU A 159 -16.10 13.44 1.26
N ALA A 160 -17.02 13.81 2.15
CA ALA A 160 -16.69 14.11 3.54
C ALA A 160 -16.07 12.91 4.27
N THR A 161 -16.65 11.72 4.07
CA THR A 161 -16.14 10.46 4.65
C THR A 161 -14.78 10.09 4.08
N TYR A 162 -14.60 10.18 2.76
CA TYR A 162 -13.30 9.94 2.13
C TYR A 162 -12.23 10.89 2.67
N ARG A 163 -12.54 12.18 2.75
CA ARG A 163 -11.60 13.20 3.23
C ARG A 163 -11.21 12.95 4.69
N ASP A 164 -12.15 12.58 5.54
CA ASP A 164 -11.83 12.22 6.92
C ASP A 164 -10.92 10.99 6.98
N LEU A 165 -11.26 9.89 6.30
CA LEU A 165 -10.43 8.68 6.31
C LEU A 165 -9.01 8.94 5.79
N ALA A 166 -8.88 9.60 4.65
CA ALA A 166 -7.62 9.80 3.94
C ALA A 166 -6.72 10.91 4.53
N TYR A 167 -7.31 11.99 5.03
CA TYR A 167 -6.56 13.18 5.46
C TYR A 167 -6.70 13.48 6.95
N GLY A 168 -7.81 13.06 7.57
CA GLY A 168 -8.15 13.39 8.95
C GLY A 168 -8.42 14.87 9.18
N ALA A 169 -8.50 15.25 10.44
CA ALA A 169 -8.54 16.66 10.82
C ALA A 169 -7.23 17.34 10.38
N ARG A 170 -7.31 18.52 9.76
CA ARG A 170 -6.13 19.34 9.49
C ARG A 170 -5.53 19.78 10.81
N LEU A 171 -4.41 19.18 11.18
CA LEU A 171 -3.63 19.61 12.33
C LEU A 171 -2.60 20.64 11.86
N ALA A 172 -2.54 21.77 12.55
CA ALA A 172 -1.53 22.79 12.28
C ALA A 172 -0.20 22.32 12.89
N PRO A 173 0.84 22.03 12.08
CA PRO A 173 2.15 21.71 12.61
C PRO A 173 2.75 22.93 13.34
N PRO A 174 3.68 22.73 14.29
CA PRO A 174 4.24 23.83 15.08
C PRO A 174 4.85 24.92 14.18
N GLU A 175 4.38 26.16 14.30
CA GLU A 175 4.74 27.27 13.41
C GLU A 175 6.25 27.57 13.40
N SER A 176 6.95 27.27 14.50
CA SER A 176 8.39 27.46 14.66
C SER A 176 9.25 26.48 13.87
N ALA A 177 8.68 25.40 13.34
CA ALA A 177 9.41 24.42 12.53
C ALA A 177 9.65 24.92 11.09
N ALA A 178 10.76 24.47 10.49
CA ALA A 178 11.04 24.70 9.08
C ALA A 178 9.87 24.22 8.20
N ALA A 179 9.62 24.90 7.08
CA ALA A 179 8.47 24.62 6.21
C ALA A 179 8.42 23.15 5.73
N THR A 180 9.58 22.57 5.43
CA THR A 180 9.73 21.17 5.02
C THR A 180 9.31 20.20 6.12
N LEU A 181 9.78 20.43 7.36
CA LEU A 181 9.39 19.61 8.52
C LEU A 181 7.89 19.76 8.83
N ARG A 182 7.34 20.98 8.73
CA ARG A 182 5.90 21.22 8.90
C ARG A 182 5.07 20.41 7.91
N GLN A 183 5.48 20.38 6.64
CA GLN A 183 4.80 19.58 5.62
C GLN A 183 4.91 18.09 5.89
N ALA A 184 6.10 17.60 6.29
CA ALA A 184 6.30 16.20 6.62
C ALA A 184 5.44 15.77 7.83
N LEU A 185 5.39 16.57 8.90
CA LEU A 185 4.54 16.32 10.06
C LEU A 185 3.05 16.28 9.70
N ALA A 186 2.60 17.21 8.85
CA ALA A 186 1.21 17.20 8.36
C ALA A 186 0.89 15.94 7.55
N ASP A 187 1.84 15.45 6.76
CA ASP A 187 1.70 14.21 5.99
C ASP A 187 1.69 12.95 6.87
N CYS A 188 2.59 12.85 7.87
CA CYS A 188 2.58 11.77 8.85
C CYS A 188 1.28 11.74 9.67
N GLY A 189 0.79 12.92 10.05
CA GLY A 189 -0.42 13.09 10.86
C GLY A 189 -1.70 12.60 10.19
N ARG A 190 -1.74 12.45 8.86
CA ARG A 190 -2.90 11.91 8.13
C ARG A 190 -3.28 10.51 8.60
N CYS A 191 -2.29 9.71 8.99
CA CYS A 191 -2.48 8.37 9.55
C CYS A 191 -2.12 8.33 11.04
N HIS A 192 -0.99 8.89 11.45
CA HIS A 192 -0.50 8.76 12.82
C HIS A 192 -1.11 9.76 13.82
N GLY A 193 -1.92 10.71 13.35
CA GLY A 193 -2.35 11.84 14.18
C GLY A 193 -1.19 12.81 14.45
N GLY A 194 -1.51 14.07 14.72
CA GLY A 194 -0.51 15.08 15.11
C GLY A 194 -0.06 14.93 16.55
N ASP A 195 -0.83 14.19 17.36
CA ASP A 195 -0.45 13.72 18.69
C ASP A 195 0.35 12.40 18.64
N GLY A 196 0.49 11.78 17.48
CA GLY A 196 1.23 10.53 17.29
C GLY A 196 0.55 9.30 17.88
N ILE A 197 -0.75 9.33 18.22
CA ILE A 197 -1.46 8.22 18.86
C ILE A 197 -2.03 7.22 17.82
N GLY A 198 -2.02 7.58 16.54
CA GLY A 198 -2.54 6.74 15.46
C GLY A 198 -4.04 6.90 15.25
N ARG A 199 -4.49 6.71 14.01
CA ARG A 199 -5.90 6.78 13.61
C ARG A 199 -6.43 5.38 13.29
N GLY A 200 -6.99 4.74 14.30
CA GLY A 200 -7.59 3.42 14.16
C GLY A 200 -6.65 2.26 14.53
N PRO A 201 -7.12 1.02 14.44
CA PRO A 201 -6.48 -0.13 15.10
C PRO A 201 -5.24 -0.66 14.37
N ALA A 202 -5.03 -0.30 13.09
CA ALA A 202 -3.90 -0.76 12.29
C ALA A 202 -2.70 0.21 12.27
N ILE A 203 -2.87 1.44 12.75
CA ILE A 203 -1.83 2.47 12.74
C ILE A 203 -1.09 2.47 14.08
N PRO A 204 0.24 2.36 14.12
CA PRO A 204 0.97 2.38 15.38
C PRO A 204 1.02 3.77 16.03
N VAL A 205 1.12 3.74 17.35
CA VAL A 205 1.47 4.88 18.20
C VAL A 205 2.95 5.21 18.00
N LEU A 206 3.24 6.44 17.61
CA LEU A 206 4.58 7.01 17.51
C LEU A 206 4.96 7.83 18.74
N ALA A 207 3.96 8.38 19.45
CA ALA A 207 4.15 9.25 20.59
C ALA A 207 4.97 8.59 21.70
N GLY A 208 6.10 9.21 22.07
CA GLY A 208 6.97 8.72 23.14
C GLY A 208 7.71 7.43 22.80
N GLN A 209 7.73 7.03 21.52
CA GLN A 209 8.56 5.93 21.05
C GLN A 209 10.04 6.32 21.08
N SER A 210 10.94 5.34 21.12
CA SER A 210 12.38 5.61 21.04
C SER A 210 12.75 6.36 19.75
N GLU A 211 13.44 7.49 19.88
CA GLU A 211 13.96 8.28 18.77
C GLU A 211 14.83 7.43 17.83
N ALA A 212 15.71 6.60 18.38
CA ALA A 212 16.58 5.74 17.57
C ALA A 212 15.77 4.70 16.77
N TYR A 213 14.75 4.10 17.38
CA TYR A 213 13.87 3.15 16.69
C TYR A 213 13.04 3.82 15.59
N LEU A 214 12.52 5.02 15.84
CA LEU A 214 11.77 5.78 14.83
C LEU A 214 12.66 6.16 13.64
N LEU A 215 13.86 6.68 13.90
CA LEU A 215 14.82 7.02 12.86
C LEU A 215 15.19 5.80 12.01
N GLU A 216 15.50 4.68 12.66
CA GLU A 216 15.88 3.46 11.95
C GLU A 216 14.69 2.85 11.19
N SER A 217 13.47 2.96 11.74
CA SER A 217 12.27 2.53 11.02
C SER A 217 12.03 3.36 9.77
N LEU A 218 12.20 4.68 9.82
CA LEU A 218 12.06 5.56 8.65
C LEU A 218 13.07 5.20 7.56
N ARG A 219 14.33 4.99 7.93
CA ARG A 219 15.37 4.50 7.02
C ARG A 219 15.00 3.16 6.40
N ALA A 220 14.66 2.18 7.23
CA ALA A 220 14.32 0.84 6.77
C ALA A 220 13.12 0.82 5.80
N TYR A 221 12.08 1.63 6.05
CA TYR A 221 10.96 1.75 5.13
C TYR A 221 11.34 2.44 3.80
N ALA A 222 12.22 3.44 3.84
CA ALA A 222 12.62 4.18 2.64
C ALA A 222 13.66 3.44 1.79
N GLU A 223 14.53 2.67 2.43
CA GLU A 223 15.64 1.93 1.82
C GLU A 223 15.31 0.43 1.65
N GLU A 224 14.02 0.08 1.70
CA GLU A 224 13.48 -1.29 1.53
C GLU A 224 13.98 -2.35 2.54
N GLY A 225 14.70 -1.95 3.60
CA GLY A 225 15.05 -2.82 4.73
C GLY A 225 13.85 -3.26 5.58
N ARG A 226 12.66 -2.65 5.39
CA ARG A 226 11.39 -3.06 5.99
C ARG A 226 10.26 -2.90 4.97
N ALA A 227 9.71 -4.01 4.49
CA ALA A 227 8.66 -4.01 3.47
C ALA A 227 7.34 -3.37 3.96
N SER A 228 6.92 -2.28 3.32
CA SER A 228 5.57 -1.70 3.46
C SER A 228 5.30 -0.73 2.33
N GLY A 229 4.24 -0.94 1.56
CA GLY A 229 3.76 0.03 0.58
C GLY A 229 3.03 1.21 1.24
N LEU A 230 2.44 1.00 2.42
CA LEU A 230 1.82 2.07 3.21
C LEU A 230 2.87 3.06 3.76
N MET A 231 3.99 2.57 4.29
CA MET A 231 5.02 3.40 4.94
C MET A 231 6.19 3.82 4.05
N SER A 232 6.54 3.06 2.99
CA SER A 232 7.64 3.45 2.10
C SER A 232 7.38 4.78 1.42
N LEU A 233 6.17 4.99 0.91
CA LEU A 233 5.78 6.20 0.18
C LEU A 233 5.92 7.50 1.02
N PRO A 234 5.36 7.60 2.25
CA PRO A 234 5.59 8.77 3.10
C PRO A 234 7.04 8.88 3.59
N ALA A 235 7.74 7.76 3.88
CA ALA A 235 9.13 7.80 4.34
C ALA A 235 10.07 8.38 3.28
N ILE A 236 9.96 7.91 2.03
CA ILE A 236 10.72 8.41 0.88
C ILE A 236 10.40 9.90 0.64
N ALA A 237 9.11 10.26 0.67
CA ALA A 237 8.69 11.64 0.39
C ALA A 237 9.11 12.64 1.47
N ALA A 238 9.23 12.22 2.73
CA ALA A 238 9.76 13.06 3.79
C ALA A 238 11.23 13.43 3.55
N GLY A 239 11.99 12.52 2.94
CA GLY A 239 13.40 12.71 2.61
C GLY A 239 14.36 12.51 3.80
N PRO A 240 15.59 12.01 3.56
CA PRO A 240 16.56 11.69 4.61
C PRO A 240 16.88 12.83 5.58
N GLN A 241 16.84 14.06 5.08
CA GLN A 241 17.11 15.28 5.85
C GLN A 241 16.09 15.55 6.96
N SER A 242 14.86 15.07 6.82
CA SER A 242 13.79 15.31 7.79
C SER A 242 13.60 14.17 8.78
N TRP A 243 14.16 12.98 8.53
CA TRP A 243 13.96 11.82 9.41
C TRP A 243 14.45 12.03 10.86
N PRO A 244 15.62 12.64 11.13
CA PRO A 244 16.05 12.89 12.50
C PRO A 244 15.08 13.80 13.26
N ASP A 245 14.62 14.88 12.61
CA ASP A 245 13.68 15.83 13.22
C ASP A 245 12.30 15.20 13.46
N LEU A 246 11.82 14.36 12.53
CA LEU A 246 10.57 13.61 12.70
C LEU A 246 10.66 12.62 13.86
N ALA A 247 11.75 11.84 13.92
CA ALA A 247 11.99 10.88 14.99
C ALA A 247 12.04 11.58 16.35
N LYS A 248 12.81 12.67 16.45
CA LYS A 248 12.90 13.50 17.65
C LYS A 248 11.56 14.10 18.06
N HIS A 249 10.78 14.59 17.09
CA HIS A 249 9.47 15.17 17.36
C HIS A 249 8.51 14.16 17.99
N PHE A 250 8.28 13.02 17.35
CA PHE A 250 7.34 12.01 17.85
C PHE A 250 7.84 11.36 19.16
N ALA A 251 9.16 11.17 19.32
CA ALA A 251 9.74 10.68 20.56
C ALA A 251 9.53 11.63 21.75
N ALA A 252 9.46 12.94 21.50
CA ALA A 252 9.22 13.95 22.54
C ALA A 252 7.74 14.11 22.91
N LEU A 253 6.80 13.54 22.14
CA LEU A 253 5.38 13.62 22.47
C LEU A 253 5.07 12.82 23.74
N PRO A 254 4.07 13.24 24.53
CA PRO A 254 3.67 12.51 25.73
C PRO A 254 3.30 11.07 25.39
N THR A 255 3.93 10.11 26.08
CA THR A 255 3.50 8.71 26.02
C THR A 255 2.06 8.60 26.50
N MET A 256 1.18 8.11 25.65
CA MET A 256 -0.17 7.71 26.05
C MET A 256 -0.27 6.20 25.90
N HIS A 257 -0.70 5.55 26.97
CA HIS A 257 -1.12 4.15 26.95
C HIS A 257 -2.64 4.17 26.99
N PRO A 258 -3.34 4.28 25.85
CA PRO A 258 -4.77 4.05 25.83
C PRO A 258 -4.98 2.62 26.36
N GLY A 259 -5.45 2.50 27.59
CA GLY A 259 -5.74 1.22 28.19
C GLY A 259 -6.81 0.53 27.35
N GLY A 260 -6.56 -0.71 26.94
CA GLY A 260 -7.58 -1.53 26.30
C GLY A 260 -8.47 -2.19 27.35
N GLU A 261 -9.78 -2.09 27.19
CA GLU A 261 -10.71 -3.04 27.79
C GLU A 261 -10.60 -4.36 27.02
N GLY A 262 -10.00 -5.38 27.64
CA GLY A 262 -9.89 -6.71 27.06
C GLY A 262 -10.50 -7.75 27.99
N ASP A 263 -10.83 -8.93 27.45
CA ASP A 263 -11.28 -10.06 28.26
C ASP A 263 -10.24 -10.32 29.38
N PRO A 264 -10.65 -10.27 30.67
CA PRO A 264 -9.73 -10.48 31.79
C PRO A 264 -8.94 -11.79 31.71
N ALA A 265 -9.52 -12.86 31.13
CA ALA A 265 -8.83 -14.12 30.94
C ALA A 265 -7.71 -14.02 29.89
N LEU A 266 -7.97 -13.36 28.76
CA LEU A 266 -6.96 -13.11 27.73
C LEU A 266 -5.88 -12.15 28.23
N VAL A 267 -6.23 -11.12 29.01
CA VAL A 267 -5.24 -10.21 29.62
C VAL A 267 -4.33 -10.97 30.59
N ARG A 268 -4.87 -11.88 31.42
CA ARG A 268 -4.05 -12.72 32.30
C ARG A 268 -3.10 -13.63 31.51
N ARG A 269 -3.61 -14.30 30.46
CA ARG A 269 -2.79 -15.15 29.60
C ARG A 269 -1.71 -14.34 28.86
N GLY A 270 -2.07 -13.18 28.33
CA GLY A 270 -1.14 -12.27 27.66
C GLY A 270 -0.04 -11.79 28.61
N ARG A 271 -0.38 -11.48 29.86
CA ARG A 271 0.60 -11.17 30.91
C ARG A 271 1.59 -12.32 31.14
N GLU A 272 1.09 -13.55 31.28
CA GLU A 272 1.94 -14.73 31.47
C GLU A 272 2.93 -14.90 30.30
N ILE A 273 2.46 -14.75 29.06
CA ILE A 273 3.31 -14.82 27.85
C ILE A 273 4.32 -13.66 27.84
N ALA A 274 3.91 -12.44 28.16
CA ALA A 274 4.80 -11.28 28.15
C ALA A 274 5.91 -11.40 29.21
N GLU A 275 5.59 -11.93 30.39
CA GLU A 275 6.53 -12.08 31.51
C GLU A 275 7.41 -13.32 31.38
N ARG A 276 6.89 -14.45 30.87
CA ARG A 276 7.57 -15.76 30.91
C ARG A 276 7.81 -16.42 29.56
N GLY A 277 7.13 -15.94 28.50
CA GLY A 277 7.13 -16.60 27.19
C GLY A 277 6.33 -17.90 27.19
N ILE A 278 6.44 -18.66 26.09
CA ILE A 278 5.86 -20.00 25.92
C ILE A 278 6.99 -20.91 25.45
N LYS A 279 7.65 -21.60 26.38
CA LYS A 279 8.85 -22.39 26.10
C LYS A 279 8.57 -23.51 25.09
N GLU A 280 7.43 -24.16 25.21
CA GLU A 280 7.01 -25.29 24.38
C GLU A 280 6.74 -24.86 22.93
N ALA A 281 6.40 -23.59 22.71
CA ALA A 281 6.17 -23.00 21.39
C ALA A 281 7.36 -22.17 20.89
N GLY A 282 8.49 -22.16 21.63
CA GLY A 282 9.67 -21.35 21.28
C GLY A 282 9.44 -19.84 21.34
N VAL A 283 8.43 -19.37 22.07
CA VAL A 283 8.11 -17.93 22.19
C VAL A 283 8.87 -17.35 23.38
N PRO A 284 9.81 -16.42 23.20
CA PRO A 284 10.52 -15.78 24.31
C PRO A 284 9.60 -14.82 25.09
N ALA A 285 9.96 -14.51 26.33
CA ALA A 285 9.27 -13.50 27.12
C ALA A 285 9.47 -12.10 26.52
N CYS A 286 8.38 -11.41 26.19
CA CYS A 286 8.42 -10.08 25.57
C CYS A 286 9.13 -9.05 26.47
N LEU A 287 8.85 -9.09 27.78
CA LEU A 287 9.40 -8.14 28.75
C LEU A 287 10.91 -8.35 28.99
N GLY A 288 11.46 -9.49 28.58
CA GLY A 288 12.90 -9.73 28.59
C GLY A 288 13.68 -8.75 27.70
N CYS A 289 13.06 -8.24 26.63
CA CYS A 289 13.68 -7.25 25.74
C CYS A 289 12.97 -5.88 25.81
N HIS A 290 11.64 -5.85 25.83
CA HIS A 290 10.87 -4.61 25.71
C HIS A 290 10.57 -3.91 27.05
N GLY A 291 10.59 -4.66 28.16
CA GLY A 291 10.21 -4.18 29.50
C GLY A 291 11.38 -3.64 30.34
N ARG A 292 12.61 -3.72 29.85
CA ARG A 292 13.81 -3.32 30.59
C ARG A 292 14.05 -1.82 30.55
N GLN A 293 14.53 -1.24 31.64
CA GLN A 293 14.95 0.16 31.69
C GLN A 293 16.21 0.41 30.85
N ASP A 294 17.12 -0.56 30.80
CA ASP A 294 18.37 -0.54 30.02
C ASP A 294 18.23 -1.21 28.64
N ARG A 295 17.00 -1.31 28.10
CA ARG A 295 16.79 -1.92 26.78
C ARG A 295 17.55 -1.16 25.70
N SER A 296 17.95 -1.88 24.64
CA SER A 296 18.46 -1.24 23.43
C SER A 296 17.45 -0.19 22.93
N PRO A 297 17.90 1.02 22.55
CA PRO A 297 17.00 2.04 22.01
C PRO A 297 16.44 1.63 20.64
N LEU A 298 16.98 0.58 20.00
CA LEU A 298 16.40 -0.02 18.79
C LEU A 298 15.26 -0.99 19.08
N TYR A 299 15.01 -1.35 20.34
CA TYR A 299 13.83 -2.13 20.71
C TYR A 299 12.65 -1.20 20.99
N PRO A 300 11.53 -1.34 20.23
CA PRO A 300 10.40 -0.45 20.38
C PRO A 300 9.70 -0.65 21.73
N SER A 301 9.12 0.43 22.24
CA SER A 301 8.03 0.34 23.21
C SER A 301 6.81 -0.30 22.53
N ILE A 302 6.33 -1.40 23.10
CA ILE A 302 5.14 -2.12 22.64
C ILE A 302 3.93 -1.86 23.53
N ALA A 303 4.12 -1.21 24.68
CA ALA A 303 3.04 -0.87 25.59
C ALA A 303 2.13 0.18 24.94
N GLY A 304 0.81 0.01 25.05
CA GLY A 304 -0.18 0.93 24.49
C GLY A 304 -0.33 0.88 22.97
N GLN A 305 0.42 0.03 22.27
CA GLN A 305 0.23 -0.17 20.84
C GLN A 305 -1.10 -0.88 20.54
N PRO A 306 -1.76 -0.58 19.41
CA PRO A 306 -3.00 -1.25 19.05
C PRO A 306 -2.83 -2.75 18.86
N GLU A 307 -3.83 -3.53 19.29
CA GLU A 307 -3.84 -4.99 19.19
C GLU A 307 -3.61 -5.48 17.75
N ARG A 308 -4.37 -4.91 16.78
CA ARG A 308 -4.26 -5.32 15.36
C ARG A 308 -2.90 -4.97 14.76
N TYR A 309 -2.29 -3.87 15.17
CA TYR A 309 -0.93 -3.54 14.77
C TYR A 309 0.08 -4.56 15.33
N ILE A 310 -0.01 -4.91 16.61
CA ILE A 310 0.89 -5.91 17.22
C ILE A 310 0.71 -7.30 16.60
N GLU A 311 -0.54 -7.73 16.38
CA GLU A 311 -0.86 -8.97 15.68
C GLU A 311 -0.22 -9.01 14.28
N ALA A 312 -0.36 -7.93 13.51
CA ALA A 312 0.24 -7.83 12.18
C ALA A 312 1.78 -7.91 12.23
N GLN A 313 2.43 -7.19 13.17
CA GLN A 313 3.88 -7.25 13.30
C GLN A 313 4.37 -8.65 13.68
N LEU A 314 3.72 -9.33 14.61
CA LEU A 314 4.06 -10.72 14.97
C LEU A 314 3.88 -11.68 13.78
N GLY A 315 2.83 -11.45 12.97
CA GLY A 315 2.61 -12.19 11.72
C GLY A 315 3.76 -12.01 10.73
N LEU A 316 4.24 -10.77 10.54
CA LEU A 316 5.38 -10.46 9.68
C LEU A 316 6.68 -11.10 10.19
N PHE A 317 7.00 -10.97 11.48
CA PHE A 317 8.19 -11.61 12.05
C PHE A 317 8.19 -13.14 11.90
N ARG A 318 7.00 -13.77 11.92
CA ARG A 318 6.88 -15.21 11.68
C ARG A 318 7.09 -15.58 10.21
N ALA A 319 6.73 -14.70 9.28
CA ALA A 319 6.87 -14.94 7.83
C ALA A 319 8.31 -14.86 7.34
N GLY A 320 9.18 -14.16 8.07
CA GLY A 320 10.58 -13.91 7.71
C GLY A 320 10.77 -12.57 7.03
#